data_AF-B4FTC7-F1
#
_entry.id   AF-B4FTC7-F1
#
_cell.length_a   1.000
_cell.length_b   1.000
_cell.length_c   1.000
_cell.angle_alpha   90.00
_cell.angle_beta   90.00
_cell.angle_gamma   90.00
#
_symmetry.space_group_name_H-M   'P 1'
#
loop_
_entity.id
_entity.type
_entity.pdbx_description
1 polymer ?
#
loop_
_entity_poly.entity_id
_entity_poly.type
_entity_poly.pdbx_seq_one_letter_code
_entity_poly.pdbx_strand_id
1 'polypeptide(L)'
;MSSLGVTSMAVAAVYYRFSWQMEGGEVPVIETLGTFALSVGAAVGMEFWARWAHRALWHASLWHMHESHHRPREGPFELNDVFAIVNAAPAISLLAYGFFHRGIVPGLCFGAGLGITLFGMAYMFVHDGLVHRRFPVGPIADVPYFRRVAASHKIHHMDKFGGVPYGLFLGPKELEEVGGLDELVSSPVSEATDTEDAGEEKTRPVVCVVRTSVFMGQSVPNEF
;
A
#
# COMPACT_ATOMS: atom_id res chain seq x y z
N MET A 1 -5.90 0.24 -22.50
CA MET A 1 -5.04 -0.97 -22.63
C MET A 1 -5.82 -2.15 -22.07
N SER A 2 -5.92 -3.28 -22.78
CA SER A 2 -6.59 -4.45 -22.21
C SER A 2 -5.74 -5.01 -21.06
N SER A 3 -6.38 -5.35 -19.94
CA SER A 3 -5.74 -6.05 -18.81
C SER A 3 -5.01 -7.31 -19.29
N LEU A 4 -5.60 -8.01 -20.26
CA LEU A 4 -5.01 -9.16 -20.93
C LEU A 4 -3.63 -8.87 -21.55
N GLY A 5 -3.45 -7.71 -22.20
CA GLY A 5 -2.17 -7.35 -22.82
C GLY A 5 -1.05 -7.17 -21.80
N VAL A 6 -1.33 -6.46 -20.70
CA VAL A 6 -0.34 -6.20 -19.63
C VAL A 6 0.01 -7.49 -18.89
N THR A 7 -1.00 -8.31 -18.55
CA THR A 7 -0.76 -9.60 -17.89
C THR A 7 0.03 -10.55 -18.79
N SER A 8 -0.28 -10.59 -20.09
CA SER A 8 0.45 -11.42 -21.05
C SER A 8 1.90 -10.96 -21.19
N MET A 9 2.17 -9.66 -21.22
CA MET A 9 3.53 -9.12 -21.24
C MET A 9 4.32 -9.46 -19.98
N ALA A 10 3.69 -9.37 -18.79
CA ALA A 10 4.35 -9.71 -17.53
C ALA A 10 4.70 -11.21 -17.47
N VAL A 11 3.76 -12.07 -17.84
CA VAL A 11 3.99 -13.53 -17.92
C VAL A 11 5.08 -13.84 -18.95
N ALA A 12 5.03 -13.21 -20.13
CA ALA A 12 6.04 -13.38 -21.17
C ALA A 12 7.43 -12.90 -20.71
N ALA A 13 7.53 -11.79 -19.97
CA ALA A 13 8.80 -11.29 -19.45
C ALA A 13 9.42 -12.24 -18.43
N VAL A 14 8.61 -12.77 -17.50
CA VAL A 14 9.07 -13.79 -16.54
C VAL A 14 9.49 -15.07 -17.27
N TYR A 15 8.65 -15.56 -18.19
CA TYR A 15 8.96 -16.73 -19.01
C TYR A 15 10.27 -16.54 -19.78
N TYR A 16 10.42 -15.42 -20.48
CA TYR A 16 11.60 -15.11 -21.30
C TYR A 16 12.87 -15.04 -20.45
N ARG A 17 12.79 -14.44 -19.25
CA ARG A 17 13.90 -14.39 -18.31
C ARG A 17 14.40 -15.79 -17.95
N PHE A 18 13.49 -16.72 -17.64
CA PHE A 18 13.87 -18.09 -17.32
C PHE A 18 14.30 -18.88 -18.57
N SER A 19 13.65 -18.70 -19.73
CA SER A 19 14.00 -19.42 -20.95
C SER A 19 15.38 -19.01 -21.47
N TRP A 20 15.70 -17.72 -21.46
CA TRP A 20 17.02 -17.20 -21.83
C TRP A 20 18.12 -17.72 -20.91
N GLN A 21 17.79 -17.96 -19.65
CA GLN A 21 18.75 -18.44 -18.68
C GLN A 21 19.04 -19.93 -18.81
N MET A 22 18.05 -20.73 -19.20
CA MET A 22 18.24 -22.16 -19.38
C MET A 22 19.10 -22.49 -20.60
N GLU A 23 19.07 -21.69 -21.67
CA GLU A 23 19.74 -22.02 -22.96
C GLU A 23 19.44 -23.43 -23.49
N GLY A 24 18.31 -24.03 -23.09
CA GLY A 24 17.96 -25.43 -23.40
C GLY A 24 18.58 -26.49 -22.45
N GLY A 25 19.30 -26.06 -21.41
CA GLY A 25 19.79 -26.88 -20.30
C GLY A 25 18.76 -27.09 -19.18
N GLU A 26 19.24 -27.62 -18.05
CA GLU A 26 18.39 -27.91 -16.89
C GLU A 26 17.86 -26.65 -16.21
N VAL A 27 16.70 -26.79 -15.54
CA VAL A 27 16.12 -25.70 -14.75
C VAL A 27 17.05 -25.37 -13.58
N PRO A 28 17.48 -24.10 -13.39
CA PRO A 28 18.35 -23.72 -12.28
C PRO A 28 17.55 -23.65 -10.96
N VAL A 29 17.23 -24.82 -10.38
CA VAL A 29 16.29 -24.98 -9.26
C VAL A 29 16.60 -24.05 -8.09
N ILE A 30 17.86 -23.98 -7.65
CA ILE A 30 18.29 -23.15 -6.51
C ILE A 30 17.99 -21.68 -6.77
N GLU A 31 18.29 -21.21 -7.97
CA GLU A 31 18.03 -19.83 -8.35
C GLU A 31 16.53 -19.56 -8.46
N THR A 32 15.76 -20.44 -9.11
CA THR A 32 14.31 -20.28 -9.22
C THR A 32 13.65 -20.23 -7.84
N LEU A 33 14.03 -21.11 -6.92
CA LEU A 33 13.53 -21.10 -5.55
C LEU A 33 13.97 -19.83 -4.81
N GLY A 34 15.22 -19.39 -4.98
CA GLY A 34 15.73 -18.15 -4.41
C GLY A 34 14.98 -16.93 -4.92
N THR A 35 14.75 -16.81 -6.23
CA THR A 35 13.97 -15.75 -6.87
C THR A 35 12.55 -15.71 -6.31
N PHE A 36 11.88 -16.87 -6.23
CA PHE A 36 10.53 -16.96 -5.68
C PHE A 36 10.49 -16.54 -4.20
N ALA A 37 11.39 -17.10 -3.38
CA ALA A 37 11.47 -16.79 -1.96
C ALA A 37 11.74 -15.29 -1.71
N LEU A 38 12.66 -14.68 -2.47
CA LEU A 38 12.94 -13.25 -2.37
C LEU A 38 11.78 -12.39 -2.86
N SER A 39 11.02 -12.84 -3.86
CA SER A 39 9.82 -12.12 -4.30
C SER A 39 8.74 -12.10 -3.23
N VAL A 40 8.41 -13.25 -2.63
CA VAL A 40 7.44 -13.32 -1.54
C VAL A 40 7.96 -12.56 -0.32
N GLY A 41 9.23 -12.76 0.06
CA GLY A 41 9.86 -12.12 1.20
C GLY A 41 9.91 -10.59 1.05
N ALA A 42 10.26 -10.08 -0.13
CA ALA A 42 10.25 -8.64 -0.38
C ALA A 42 8.82 -8.07 -0.39
N ALA A 43 7.84 -8.76 -0.98
CA ALA A 43 6.45 -8.30 -0.95
C ALA A 43 5.90 -8.16 0.48
N VAL A 44 6.19 -9.13 1.35
CA VAL A 44 5.82 -9.08 2.77
C VAL A 44 6.65 -8.04 3.52
N GLY A 45 7.97 -8.01 3.31
CA GLY A 45 8.88 -7.08 3.96
C GLY A 45 8.56 -5.61 3.67
N MET A 46 8.05 -5.33 2.48
CA MET A 46 7.63 -3.98 2.10
C MET A 46 6.49 -3.43 2.94
N GLU A 47 5.60 -4.25 3.50
CA GLU A 47 4.58 -3.78 4.44
C GLU A 47 5.22 -3.23 5.72
N PHE A 48 6.22 -3.94 6.26
CA PHE A 48 6.94 -3.50 7.45
C PHE A 48 7.79 -2.26 7.17
N TRP A 49 8.46 -2.22 6.01
CA TRP A 49 9.21 -1.06 5.56
C TRP A 49 8.31 0.17 5.39
N ALA A 50 7.19 0.03 4.67
CA ALA A 50 6.24 1.11 4.42
C ALA A 50 5.65 1.63 5.73
N ARG A 51 5.22 0.73 6.63
CA ARG A 51 4.75 1.10 7.98
C ARG A 51 5.79 1.92 8.75
N TRP A 52 7.04 1.45 8.77
CA TRP A 52 8.13 2.17 9.46
C TRP A 52 8.40 3.51 8.80
N ALA A 53 8.53 3.58 7.48
CA ALA A 53 8.81 4.80 6.74
C ALA A 53 7.66 5.81 6.90
N HIS A 54 6.42 5.34 6.87
CA HIS A 54 5.23 6.17 7.07
C HIS A 54 5.28 6.86 8.43
N ARG A 55 5.54 6.11 9.51
CA ARG A 55 5.66 6.66 10.86
C ARG A 55 6.90 7.53 11.06
N ALA A 56 8.08 7.01 10.70
CA ALA A 56 9.37 7.57 11.09
C ALA A 56 9.89 8.64 10.13
N LEU A 57 9.43 8.64 8.87
CA LEU A 57 9.86 9.59 7.84
C LEU A 57 8.69 10.48 7.40
N TRP A 58 7.58 9.90 6.94
CA TRP A 58 6.49 10.66 6.32
C TRP A 58 5.71 11.50 7.34
N HIS A 59 5.48 11.00 8.55
CA HIS A 59 4.90 11.76 9.67
C HIS A 59 5.93 12.56 10.49
N ALA A 60 7.18 12.64 10.02
CA ALA A 60 8.25 13.37 10.67
C ALA A 60 8.92 14.33 9.68
N SER A 61 10.13 14.01 9.22
CA SER A 61 10.94 14.90 8.37
C SER A 61 10.34 15.15 6.99
N LEU A 62 9.49 14.26 6.49
CA LEU A 62 8.88 14.33 5.15
C LEU A 62 7.39 14.72 5.20
N TRP A 63 6.91 15.27 6.33
CA TRP A 63 5.51 15.70 6.49
C TRP A 63 5.07 16.69 5.43
N HIS A 64 5.91 17.67 5.07
CA HIS A 64 5.59 18.64 4.02
C HIS A 64 5.21 18.01 2.66
N MET A 65 5.66 16.79 2.38
CA MET A 65 5.25 16.02 1.19
C MET A 65 3.99 15.20 1.47
N HIS A 66 3.94 14.55 2.63
CA HIS A 66 2.84 13.66 3.02
C HIS A 66 1.56 14.40 3.41
N GLU A 67 1.64 15.66 3.84
CA GLU A 67 0.49 16.48 4.23
C GLU A 67 -0.52 16.65 3.08
N SER A 68 -0.03 16.70 1.84
CA SER A 68 -0.89 16.73 0.65
C SER A 68 -1.84 15.53 0.57
N HIS A 69 -1.47 14.42 1.21
CA HIS A 69 -2.26 13.20 1.28
C HIS A 69 -3.34 13.23 2.37
N HIS A 70 -3.08 13.96 3.46
CA HIS A 70 -4.02 14.13 4.59
C HIS A 70 -5.10 15.18 4.32
N ARG A 71 -4.91 16.02 3.30
CA ARG A 71 -5.84 17.06 2.92
C ARG A 71 -6.76 16.59 1.78
N PRO A 72 -7.96 17.20 1.62
CA PRO A 72 -8.79 16.95 0.46
C PRO A 72 -8.03 17.22 -0.84
N ARG A 73 -8.09 16.27 -1.76
CA ARG A 73 -7.32 16.30 -3.02
C ARG A 73 -7.85 17.36 -4.00
N GLU A 74 -6.94 18.15 -4.57
CA GLU A 74 -7.25 19.22 -5.55
C GLU A 74 -6.91 18.85 -7.02
N GLY A 75 -6.72 17.56 -7.34
CA GLY A 75 -6.36 17.14 -8.70
C GLY A 75 -6.03 15.65 -8.85
N PRO A 76 -5.48 15.22 -10.00
CA PRO A 76 -5.09 13.83 -10.20
C PRO A 76 -3.83 13.41 -9.44
N PHE A 77 -2.94 14.36 -9.14
CA PHE A 77 -1.64 14.13 -8.51
C PHE A 77 -1.52 14.85 -7.16
N GLU A 78 -0.75 14.27 -6.25
CA GLU A 78 -0.35 14.83 -4.94
C GLU A 78 1.17 14.85 -4.83
N LEU A 79 1.73 15.76 -4.02
CA LEU A 79 3.17 15.75 -3.74
C LEU A 79 3.60 14.42 -3.07
N ASN A 80 2.69 13.79 -2.34
CA ASN A 80 2.85 12.46 -1.77
C ASN A 80 3.17 11.37 -2.82
N ASP A 81 2.76 11.53 -4.07
CA ASP A 81 3.00 10.54 -5.13
C ASP A 81 4.50 10.33 -5.42
N VAL A 82 5.36 11.28 -4.99
CA VAL A 82 6.82 11.12 -5.04
C VAL A 82 7.29 9.87 -4.28
N PHE A 83 6.64 9.48 -3.18
CA PHE A 83 7.01 8.26 -2.45
C PHE A 83 6.81 7.00 -3.29
N ALA A 84 5.79 6.96 -4.15
CA ALA A 84 5.59 5.85 -5.07
C ALA A 84 6.75 5.80 -6.10
N ILE A 85 7.17 6.95 -6.64
CA ILE A 85 8.29 7.04 -7.59
C ILE A 85 9.61 6.61 -6.94
N VAL A 86 9.88 7.10 -5.72
CA VAL A 86 11.10 6.77 -4.97
C VAL A 86 11.20 5.26 -4.69
N ASN A 87 10.09 4.58 -4.39
CA ASN A 87 10.08 3.14 -4.21
C ASN A 87 10.05 2.35 -5.53
N ALA A 88 9.52 2.92 -6.61
CA ALA A 88 9.53 2.30 -7.94
C ALA A 88 10.94 2.24 -8.55
N ALA A 89 11.75 3.28 -8.34
CA ALA A 89 13.12 3.34 -8.85
C ALA A 89 13.99 2.11 -8.45
N PRO A 90 14.15 1.74 -7.16
CA PRO A 90 14.93 0.56 -6.79
C PRO A 90 14.31 -0.73 -7.31
N ALA A 91 12.98 -0.85 -7.37
CA ALA A 91 12.32 -2.03 -7.93
C ALA A 91 12.67 -2.24 -9.41
N ILE A 92 12.58 -1.16 -10.21
CA ILE A 92 12.94 -1.19 -11.63
C ILE A 92 14.42 -1.50 -11.81
N SER A 93 15.31 -0.88 -11.02
CA SER A 93 16.75 -1.16 -11.08
C SER A 93 17.08 -2.62 -10.78
N LEU A 94 16.45 -3.21 -9.76
CA LEU A 94 16.62 -4.61 -9.39
C LEU A 94 16.09 -5.58 -10.46
N LEU A 95 14.90 -5.29 -11.01
CA LEU A 95 14.31 -6.05 -12.12
C LEU A 95 15.21 -5.99 -13.36
N ALA A 96 15.67 -4.80 -13.75
CA ALA A 96 16.54 -4.61 -14.90
C ALA A 96 17.86 -5.37 -14.73
N TYR A 97 18.52 -5.20 -13.58
CA TYR A 97 19.76 -5.92 -13.29
C TYR A 97 19.55 -7.44 -13.34
N GLY A 98 18.49 -7.93 -12.70
CA GLY A 98 18.18 -9.36 -12.67
C GLY A 98 17.73 -9.95 -14.01
N PHE A 99 17.18 -9.14 -14.91
CA PHE A 99 16.78 -9.56 -16.24
C PHE A 99 17.96 -9.65 -17.22
N PHE A 100 18.91 -8.70 -17.15
CA PHE A 100 20.02 -8.61 -18.10
C PHE A 100 21.27 -9.41 -17.70
N HIS A 101 21.31 -9.99 -16.50
CA HIS A 101 22.46 -10.76 -16.01
C HIS A 101 22.05 -12.18 -15.61
N ARG A 102 23.01 -13.11 -15.67
CA ARG A 102 22.79 -14.52 -15.32
C ARG A 102 23.43 -14.89 -13.98
N GLY A 103 22.81 -15.85 -13.31
CA GLY A 103 23.31 -16.45 -12.08
C GLY A 103 22.47 -16.09 -10.86
N ILE A 104 22.84 -16.69 -9.73
CA ILE A 104 22.05 -16.64 -8.49
C ILE A 104 21.80 -15.21 -8.04
N VAL A 105 22.84 -14.35 -8.00
CA VAL A 105 22.71 -12.97 -7.50
C VAL A 105 21.74 -12.15 -8.36
N PRO A 106 21.88 -12.08 -9.70
CA PRO A 106 20.86 -11.48 -10.57
C PRO A 106 19.46 -12.05 -10.35
N GLY A 107 19.32 -13.36 -10.19
CA GLY A 107 18.02 -13.98 -9.91
C GLY A 107 17.39 -13.57 -8.59
N LEU A 108 18.19 -13.39 -7.54
CA LEU A 108 17.72 -12.86 -6.26
C LEU A 108 17.31 -11.38 -6.39
N CYS A 109 18.08 -10.58 -7.13
CA CYS A 109 17.72 -9.18 -7.43
C CYS A 109 16.39 -9.10 -8.20
N PHE A 110 16.21 -9.94 -9.22
CA PHE A 110 14.95 -10.02 -9.98
C PHE A 110 13.78 -10.35 -9.04
N GLY A 111 13.96 -11.34 -8.16
CA GLY A 111 12.96 -11.73 -7.16
C GLY A 111 12.59 -10.56 -6.25
N ALA A 112 13.58 -9.91 -5.64
CA ALA A 112 13.37 -8.76 -4.76
C ALA A 112 12.64 -7.61 -5.48
N GLY A 113 13.09 -7.24 -6.68
CA GLY A 113 12.44 -6.21 -7.50
C GLY A 113 11.00 -6.57 -7.82
N LEU A 114 10.73 -7.82 -8.19
CA LEU A 114 9.37 -8.32 -8.44
C LEU A 114 8.49 -8.22 -7.18
N GLY A 115 9.00 -8.60 -6.02
CA GLY A 115 8.29 -8.48 -4.75
C GLY A 115 7.92 -7.04 -4.40
N ILE A 116 8.85 -6.10 -4.57
CA ILE A 116 8.59 -4.66 -4.35
C ILE A 116 7.53 -4.16 -5.33
N THR A 117 7.61 -4.54 -6.61
CA THR A 117 6.61 -4.16 -7.62
C THR A 117 5.22 -4.74 -7.32
N LEU A 118 5.14 -6.01 -6.90
CA LEU A 118 3.87 -6.64 -6.50
C LEU A 118 3.25 -5.92 -5.30
N PHE A 119 4.04 -5.61 -4.28
CA PHE A 119 3.57 -4.81 -3.14
C PHE A 119 3.11 -3.42 -3.60
N GLY A 120 3.91 -2.71 -4.42
CA GLY A 120 3.55 -1.40 -4.93
C GLY A 120 2.25 -1.40 -5.73
N MET A 121 2.00 -2.42 -6.56
CA MET A 121 0.73 -2.60 -7.25
C MET A 121 -0.42 -2.85 -6.27
N ALA A 122 -0.25 -3.77 -5.31
CA ALA A 122 -1.27 -4.03 -4.30
C ALA A 122 -1.60 -2.76 -3.49
N TYR A 123 -0.58 -2.00 -3.10
CA TYR A 123 -0.72 -0.72 -2.42
C TYR A 123 -1.49 0.26 -3.29
N MET A 124 -1.13 0.45 -4.57
CA MET A 124 -1.86 1.34 -5.47
C MET A 124 -3.34 0.97 -5.61
N PHE A 125 -3.68 -0.31 -5.80
CA PHE A 125 -5.09 -0.71 -5.90
C PHE A 125 -5.84 -0.51 -4.59
N VAL A 126 -5.27 -0.89 -3.45
CA VAL A 126 -5.98 -0.82 -2.17
C VAL A 126 -5.97 0.61 -1.62
N HIS A 127 -4.82 1.25 -1.49
CA HIS A 127 -4.70 2.60 -0.98
C HIS A 127 -5.31 3.63 -1.95
N ASP A 128 -4.74 3.78 -3.14
CA ASP A 128 -5.14 4.84 -4.07
C ASP A 128 -6.51 4.54 -4.71
N GLY A 129 -6.71 3.30 -5.13
CA GLY A 129 -7.95 2.85 -5.75
C GLY A 129 -9.11 2.73 -4.77
N LEU A 130 -8.99 1.87 -3.74
CA LEU A 130 -10.10 1.58 -2.82
C LEU A 130 -10.28 2.65 -1.75
N VAL A 131 -9.22 3.01 -1.02
CA VAL A 131 -9.34 3.95 0.11
C VAL A 131 -9.60 5.37 -0.38
N HIS A 132 -8.77 5.84 -1.32
CA HIS A 132 -8.83 7.22 -1.83
C HIS A 132 -9.71 7.40 -3.06
N ARG A 133 -10.28 6.32 -3.60
CA ARG A 133 -11.21 6.34 -4.73
C ARG A 133 -10.64 7.06 -5.96
N ARG A 134 -9.33 6.97 -6.19
CA ARG A 134 -8.67 7.60 -7.34
C ARG A 134 -9.08 6.95 -8.66
N PHE A 135 -9.41 5.66 -8.65
CA PHE A 135 -9.91 4.89 -9.79
C PHE A 135 -10.72 3.68 -9.31
N PRO A 136 -11.62 3.11 -10.14
CA PRO A 136 -12.44 1.96 -9.75
C PRO A 136 -11.58 0.68 -9.63
N VAL A 137 -11.78 -0.08 -8.55
CA VAL A 137 -11.06 -1.32 -8.25
C VAL A 137 -11.89 -2.60 -8.43
N GLY A 138 -13.15 -2.43 -8.88
CA GLY A 138 -14.06 -3.55 -9.14
C GLY A 138 -14.34 -4.39 -7.88
N PRO A 139 -14.38 -5.74 -8.00
CA PRO A 139 -14.79 -6.64 -6.91
C PRO A 139 -13.92 -6.58 -5.65
N ILE A 140 -12.72 -6.00 -5.73
CA ILE A 140 -11.83 -5.82 -4.57
C ILE A 140 -12.51 -4.96 -3.49
N ALA A 141 -13.38 -4.03 -3.90
CA ALA A 141 -14.10 -3.17 -2.97
C ALA A 141 -15.09 -3.92 -2.05
N ASP A 142 -15.55 -5.09 -2.49
CA ASP A 142 -16.57 -5.86 -1.78
C ASP A 142 -15.96 -6.87 -0.79
N VAL A 143 -14.64 -7.04 -0.80
CA VAL A 143 -13.94 -7.98 0.08
C VAL A 143 -13.91 -7.44 1.52
N PRO A 144 -14.49 -8.14 2.52
CA PRO A 144 -14.63 -7.63 3.88
C PRO A 144 -13.32 -7.17 4.53
N TYR A 145 -12.23 -7.90 4.28
CA TYR A 145 -10.92 -7.52 4.79
C TYR A 145 -10.43 -6.17 4.24
N PHE A 146 -10.60 -5.90 2.94
CA PHE A 146 -10.16 -4.63 2.36
C PHE A 146 -11.05 -3.47 2.76
N ARG A 147 -12.33 -3.72 3.10
CA ARG A 147 -13.19 -2.71 3.73
C ARG A 147 -12.67 -2.31 5.11
N ARG A 148 -12.23 -3.28 5.93
CA ARG A 148 -11.57 -3.02 7.21
C ARG A 148 -10.28 -2.23 7.05
N VAL A 149 -9.44 -2.58 6.07
CA VAL A 149 -8.24 -1.81 5.73
C VAL A 149 -8.57 -0.36 5.33
N ALA A 150 -9.62 -0.18 4.52
CA ALA A 150 -10.07 1.16 4.15
C ALA A 150 -10.60 1.96 5.34
N ALA A 151 -11.34 1.31 6.25
CA ALA A 151 -11.80 1.93 7.49
C ALA A 151 -10.62 2.33 8.39
N SER A 152 -9.64 1.45 8.57
CA SER A 152 -8.47 1.72 9.40
C SER A 152 -7.64 2.88 8.87
N HIS A 153 -7.47 2.97 7.54
CA HIS A 153 -6.75 4.09 6.92
C HIS A 153 -7.51 5.41 7.06
N LYS A 154 -8.85 5.41 7.02
CA LYS A 154 -9.63 6.63 7.28
C LYS A 154 -9.47 7.12 8.72
N ILE A 155 -9.38 6.22 9.69
CA ILE A 155 -9.11 6.58 11.09
C ILE A 155 -7.73 7.23 11.21
N HIS A 156 -6.73 6.74 10.47
CA HIS A 156 -5.42 7.38 10.38
C HIS A 156 -5.50 8.83 9.89
N HIS A 157 -6.24 9.09 8.81
CA HIS A 157 -6.47 10.45 8.28
C HIS A 157 -7.22 11.38 9.23
N MET A 158 -7.92 10.84 10.22
CA MET A 158 -8.54 11.62 11.29
C MET A 158 -7.57 11.97 12.43
N ASP A 159 -6.32 11.52 12.35
CA ASP A 159 -5.28 11.70 13.37
C ASP A 159 -5.71 11.22 14.77
N LYS A 160 -6.56 10.18 14.82
CA LYS A 160 -6.94 9.53 16.07
C LYS A 160 -5.82 8.61 16.55
N PHE A 161 -5.86 8.23 17.83
CA PHE A 161 -4.91 7.28 18.43
C PHE A 161 -3.43 7.65 18.22
N GLY A 162 -3.11 8.96 18.18
CA GLY A 162 -1.75 9.45 17.96
C GLY A 162 -1.22 9.18 16.54
N GLY A 163 -2.11 9.17 15.55
CA GLY A 163 -1.79 8.92 14.14
C GLY A 163 -1.70 7.43 13.77
N VAL A 164 -2.06 6.50 14.66
CA VAL A 164 -2.14 5.06 14.33
C VAL A 164 -3.44 4.78 13.58
N PRO A 165 -3.45 3.93 12.53
CA PRO A 165 -2.37 3.05 12.06
C PRO A 165 -1.46 3.63 10.98
N TYR A 166 -0.24 3.10 10.86
CA TYR A 166 0.73 3.52 9.82
C TYR A 166 0.91 2.48 8.71
N GLY A 167 0.61 1.21 8.97
CA GLY A 167 0.57 0.14 7.98
C GLY A 167 -0.74 0.16 7.19
N LEU A 168 -0.69 -0.29 5.94
CA LEU A 168 -1.89 -0.42 5.12
C LEU A 168 -2.62 -1.72 5.45
N PHE A 169 -1.97 -2.86 5.21
CA PHE A 169 -2.57 -4.18 5.41
C PHE A 169 -2.57 -4.59 6.89
N LEU A 170 -1.57 -4.14 7.65
CA LEU A 170 -1.51 -4.32 9.10
C LEU A 170 -2.33 -3.26 9.86
N GLY A 171 -2.96 -2.31 9.16
CA GLY A 171 -3.68 -1.21 9.78
C GLY A 171 -4.77 -1.62 10.77
N PRO A 172 -5.65 -2.59 10.45
CA PRO A 172 -6.64 -3.10 11.39
C PRO A 172 -6.02 -3.68 12.67
N LYS A 173 -4.88 -4.38 12.54
CA LYS A 173 -4.16 -4.98 13.67
C LYS A 173 -3.50 -3.91 14.54
N GLU A 174 -2.89 -2.90 13.93
CA GLU A 174 -2.32 -1.78 14.68
C GLU A 174 -3.36 -1.01 15.48
N LEU A 175 -4.56 -0.82 14.92
CA LEU A 175 -5.66 -0.22 15.66
C LEU A 175 -6.10 -1.08 16.84
N GLU A 176 -6.16 -2.40 16.65
CA GLU A 176 -6.47 -3.34 17.73
C GLU A 176 -5.46 -3.25 18.88
N GLU A 177 -4.17 -3.17 18.56
CA GLU A 177 -3.09 -3.06 19.56
C GLU A 177 -3.17 -1.77 20.40
N VAL A 178 -3.80 -0.70 19.88
CA VAL A 178 -4.00 0.58 20.61
C VAL A 178 -5.42 0.76 21.17
N GLY A 179 -6.26 -0.27 21.12
CA GLY A 179 -7.63 -0.24 21.64
C GLY A 179 -8.65 0.48 20.74
N GLY A 180 -8.35 0.65 19.44
CA GLY A 180 -9.20 1.31 18.45
C GLY A 180 -10.23 0.41 17.75
N LEU A 181 -10.50 -0.80 18.27
CA LEU A 181 -11.44 -1.75 17.67
C LEU A 181 -12.87 -1.19 17.56
N ASP A 182 -13.35 -0.51 18.59
CA ASP A 182 -14.72 0.03 18.60
C ASP A 182 -14.91 1.09 17.51
N GLU A 183 -13.90 1.93 17.28
CA GLU A 183 -13.89 2.94 16.20
C GLU A 183 -13.80 2.26 14.83
N LEU A 184 -13.02 1.18 14.71
CA LEU A 184 -12.92 0.42 13.46
C LEU A 184 -14.23 -0.29 13.10
N VAL A 185 -14.93 -0.84 14.08
CA VAL A 185 -16.21 -1.56 13.89
C VAL A 185 -17.36 -0.59 13.65
N SER A 186 -17.40 0.55 14.35
CA SER A 186 -18.42 1.59 14.15
C SER A 186 -18.19 2.45 12.91
N SER A 187 -17.09 2.22 12.16
CA SER A 187 -16.84 2.94 10.93
C SER A 187 -17.90 2.60 9.87
N PRO A 188 -18.52 3.59 9.21
CA PRO A 188 -19.55 3.34 8.19
C PRO A 188 -19.04 2.51 6.99
N VAL A 189 -17.72 2.38 6.85
CA VAL A 189 -17.07 1.57 5.79
C VAL A 189 -17.08 0.07 6.13
N SER A 190 -16.97 -0.26 7.42
CA SER A 190 -16.98 -1.64 7.93
C SER A 190 -18.40 -2.16 8.18
N GLU A 191 -19.37 -1.31 8.53
CA GLU A 191 -20.77 -1.70 8.82
C GLU A 191 -21.59 -2.21 7.63
N ALA A 192 -21.19 -1.97 6.38
CA ALA A 192 -22.00 -2.41 5.23
C ALA A 192 -22.00 -3.94 5.00
N THR A 193 -21.59 -4.74 6.00
CA THR A 193 -21.79 -6.19 6.02
C THR A 193 -23.07 -6.63 6.74
N ASP A 194 -23.78 -5.74 7.44
CA ASP A 194 -24.88 -6.19 8.33
C ASP A 194 -26.30 -5.84 7.85
N THR A 195 -26.47 -5.11 6.74
CA THR A 195 -27.80 -4.61 6.31
C THR A 195 -28.16 -4.78 4.83
N GLU A 196 -27.37 -5.47 4.01
CA GLU A 196 -27.76 -5.76 2.62
C GLU A 196 -28.59 -7.04 2.50
N ASP A 197 -29.70 -7.10 3.25
CA ASP A 197 -30.95 -7.76 2.86
C ASP A 197 -32.11 -6.77 3.07
N ALA A 198 -31.99 -5.58 2.47
CA ALA A 198 -33.12 -4.67 2.23
C ALA A 198 -32.74 -3.55 1.26
N GLY A 199 -33.35 -3.57 0.08
CA GLY A 199 -33.85 -2.38 -0.61
C GLY A 199 -32.87 -1.27 -0.99
N GLU A 200 -32.49 -1.28 -2.27
CA GLU A 200 -32.26 -0.12 -3.14
C GLU A 200 -32.55 1.28 -2.55
N GLU A 201 -31.51 2.03 -2.12
CA GLU A 201 -31.60 3.51 -2.04
C GLU A 201 -30.28 4.26 -2.32
N LYS A 202 -30.19 4.72 -3.57
CA LYS A 202 -29.63 5.99 -4.08
C LYS A 202 -28.81 6.90 -3.15
N THR A 203 -27.49 6.93 -3.40
CA THR A 203 -26.52 8.05 -3.33
C THR A 203 -26.69 9.16 -2.26
N ARG A 204 -25.74 9.24 -1.32
CA ARG A 204 -25.32 10.51 -0.68
C ARG A 204 -23.78 10.56 -0.54
N PRO A 205 -23.13 11.73 -0.80
CA PRO A 205 -21.70 11.86 -0.58
C PRO A 205 -21.44 12.06 0.92
N VAL A 206 -20.56 11.25 1.50
CA VAL A 206 -20.06 11.49 2.85
C VAL A 206 -18.98 12.56 2.75
N VAL A 207 -19.36 13.81 3.02
CA VAL A 207 -18.44 14.94 3.15
C VAL A 207 -17.68 14.80 4.47
N CYS A 208 -16.36 14.74 4.40
CA CYS A 208 -15.48 14.73 5.57
C CYS A 208 -15.46 16.15 6.18
N VAL A 209 -16.02 16.32 7.37
CA VAL A 209 -15.92 17.58 8.13
C VAL A 209 -14.61 17.54 8.92
N VAL A 210 -13.58 18.18 8.40
CA VAL A 210 -12.32 18.43 9.13
C VAL A 210 -12.59 19.53 10.15
N ARG A 211 -12.53 19.21 11.45
CA ARG A 211 -12.41 20.23 12.51
C ARG A 211 -10.96 20.67 12.57
N THR A 212 -10.69 21.91 12.17
CA THR A 212 -9.41 22.57 12.43
C THR A 212 -9.29 22.82 13.93
N SER A 213 -8.50 21.99 14.62
CA SER A 213 -8.07 22.27 16.00
C SER A 213 -6.91 23.26 15.92
N VAL A 214 -7.20 24.55 16.12
CA VAL A 214 -6.17 25.56 16.35
C VAL A 214 -5.46 25.20 17.66
N PHE A 215 -4.19 24.83 17.57
CA PHE A 215 -3.31 24.67 18.74
C PHE A 215 -3.14 26.03 19.41
N MET A 216 -3.85 26.24 20.52
CA MET A 216 -3.62 27.37 21.42
C MET A 216 -2.65 26.86 22.49
N GLY A 217 -1.41 27.34 22.43
CA GLY A 217 -0.31 26.91 23.30
C GLY A 217 -0.65 27.11 24.77
N GLN A 218 -0.57 26.04 25.55
CA GLN A 218 -0.55 26.11 27.01
C GLN A 218 0.91 26.13 27.48
N SER A 219 1.26 27.22 28.14
CA SER A 219 2.53 27.42 28.84
C SER A 219 2.62 26.52 30.07
N VAL A 220 3.73 25.78 30.17
CA VAL A 220 4.12 24.98 31.33
C VAL A 220 4.55 25.91 32.48
N PRO A 221 4.07 25.75 33.73
CA PRO A 221 4.67 26.42 34.87
C PRO A 221 5.91 25.66 35.35
N ASN A 222 7.04 26.36 35.44
CA ASN A 222 8.24 25.89 36.14
C ASN A 222 7.97 25.88 37.65
N GLU A 223 8.15 24.73 38.30
CA GLU A 223 8.34 24.67 39.75
C GLU A 223 9.81 24.91 40.09
N PHE A 224 10.05 25.95 40.89
CA PHE A 224 11.11 26.09 41.88
C PHE A 224 10.47 26.59 43.17
#